data_AF-A0A110AI40-F1
#
_entry.id   AF-A0A110AI40-F1
#
_cell.length_a   1.000
_cell.length_b   1.000
_cell.length_c   1.000
_cell.angle_alpha   90.00
_cell.angle_beta   90.00
_cell.angle_gamma   90.00
#
_symmetry.space_group_name_H-M   'P 1'
#
loop_
_entity.id
_entity.type
_entity.pdbx_description
1 polymer ?
#
loop_
_entity_poly.entity_id
_entity_poly.type
_entity_poly.pdbx_seq_one_letter_code
_entity_poly.pdbx_strand_id
1 'polypeptide(L)' 'FVNLMEGHIWLESEGLGRGSTAIFIVKLGIPGRSDECRLSAVHKGPGNQVKPNFSGLKVVVMDVNSVGR' A
#
# COMPACT_ATOMS: atom_id res chain seq x y z
N PHE A 1 0.59 0.49 -4.05
CA PHE A 1 1.88 0.47 -4.77
C PHE A 1 2.93 -0.38 -4.07
N VAL A 2 3.21 -0.18 -2.78
CA VAL A 2 4.22 -0.97 -2.03
C VAL A 2 3.97 -2.48 -2.10
N ASN A 3 2.72 -2.91 -1.90
CA ASN A 3 2.35 -4.34 -2.02
C ASN A 3 2.56 -4.90 -3.44
N LEU A 4 2.42 -4.07 -4.49
CA LEU A 4 2.67 -4.50 -5.88
C LEU A 4 4.17 -4.70 -6.14
N MET A 5 5.03 -4.08 -5.34
CA MET A 5 6.48 -4.22 -5.41
C MET A 5 7.00 -5.30 -4.45
N GLU A 6 6.12 -6.15 -3.92
CA GLU A 6 6.46 -7.15 -2.89
C GLU A 6 7.19 -6.54 -1.68
N GLY A 7 6.86 -5.28 -1.35
CA GLY A 7 7.50 -4.52 -0.29
C GLY A 7 6.63 -4.40 0.97
N HIS A 8 7.21 -3.76 1.98
CA HIS A 8 6.55 -3.43 3.25
C HIS A 8 6.53 -1.92 3.49
N ILE A 9 5.53 -1.45 4.24
CA ILE A 9 5.41 -0.06 4.67
C ILE A 9 5.30 0.01 6.19
N TRP A 10 6.05 0.94 6.79
CA TRP A 10 5.92 1.31 8.20
C TRP A 10 5.65 2.80 8.34
N LEU A 11 4.84 3.17 9.32
CA LEU A 11 4.52 4.55 9.65
C LEU A 11 4.90 4.80 11.11
N GLU A 12 5.68 5.85 11.33
CA GLU A 12 6.06 6.32 12.65
C GLU A 12 5.60 7.77 12.80
N SER A 13 5.11 8.13 13.99
CA SER A 13 4.68 9.50 14.28
C SER A 13 5.33 9.97 15.57
N GLU A 14 5.82 11.21 15.57
CA GLU A 14 6.39 11.85 16.76
C GLU A 14 5.34 12.52 17.66
N GLY A 15 4.06 12.39 17.29
CA GLY A 15 2.93 13.04 17.95
C GLY A 15 2.43 14.29 17.21
N LEU A 16 1.37 14.87 17.77
CA LEU A 16 0.66 16.00 17.16
C LEU A 16 1.61 17.19 16.90
N GLY A 17 1.65 17.68 15.66
CA GLY A 17 2.44 18.85 15.28
C GLY A 17 3.96 18.61 15.16
N ARG A 18 4.43 17.37 15.35
CA ARG A 18 5.87 17.03 15.29
C ARG A 18 6.31 16.35 14.00
N GLY A 19 5.36 15.85 13.22
CA GLY A 19 5.61 15.21 11.94
C GLY A 19 5.47 13.69 12.01
N SER A 20 5.69 13.04 10.87
CA SER A 20 5.59 11.59 10.74
C SER A 20 6.53 11.10 9.65
N THR A 21 7.04 9.89 9.83
CA THR A 21 7.97 9.24 8.92
C THR A 21 7.26 8.04 8.28
N ALA A 22 7.25 8.00 6.95
CA ALA A 22 6.80 6.85 6.18
C ALA A 22 8.02 6.10 5.63
N ILE A 23 8.16 4.84 6.02
CA ILE A 23 9.29 3.98 5.66
C ILE A 23 8.78 2.95 4.65
N PHE A 24 9.45 2.87 3.50
CA PHE A 24 9.15 1.90 2.45
C PHE A 24 10.34 0.95 2.30
N ILE A 25 10.09 -0.34 2.44
CA ILE A 25 11.11 -1.38 2.27
C ILE A 25 10.74 -2.17 1.02
N VAL A 26 11.55 -2.05 -0.02
CA VAL A 26 11.32 -2.67 -1.33
C VAL A 26 12.59 -3.36 -1.82
N LYS A 27 12.44 -4.43 -2.60
CA LYS A 27 13.57 -5.06 -3.29
C LYS A 27 13.89 -4.26 -4.54
N LEU A 28 15.14 -3.84 -4.69
CA LEU A 28 15.66 -3.26 -5.92
C LEU A 28 16.34 -4.37 -6.73
N GLY A 29 16.06 -4.45 -8.03
CA GLY A 29 16.73 -5.39 -8.92
C GLY A 29 18.16 -4.94 -9.25
N ILE A 30 19.05 -5.89 -9.55
CA ILE A 30 20.38 -5.59 -10.12
C ILE A 30 20.19 -5.36 -11.63
N PRO A 31 20.65 -4.23 -12.19
CA PRO A 31 20.60 -4.04 -13.63
C PRO A 31 21.60 -4.99 -14.28
N GLY A 32 21.14 -6.10 -14.88
CA GLY A 32 22.03 -7.00 -15.63
C GLY A 32 21.63 -8.46 -15.74
N ARG A 33 20.58 -8.93 -15.09
CA ARG A 33 20.01 -10.26 -15.39
C ARG A 33 18.53 -10.11 -15.65
N SER A 34 18.16 -10.15 -16.92
CA SER A 34 16.78 -10.28 -17.36
C SER A 34 16.28 -11.64 -16.89
N ASP A 35 15.91 -11.74 -15.62
CA ASP A 35 15.07 -12.82 -15.15
C ASP A 35 13.67 -12.49 -15.66
N GLU A 36 13.45 -12.97 -16.89
CA GLU A 36 12.19 -13.26 -17.53
C GLU A 36 11.01 -12.50 -16.91
N CYS A 37 10.71 -11.35 -17.53
CA CYS A 37 9.52 -10.57 -17.25
C CYS A 37 8.31 -11.50 -17.37
N ARG A 38 7.93 -12.16 -16.27
CA ARG A 38 6.66 -12.87 -16.12
C ARG A 38 5.59 -11.81 -16.00
N LEU A 39 5.37 -11.13 -17.13
CA LEU A 39 4.14 -10.46 -17.44
C LEU A 39 3.06 -11.54 -17.43
N SER A 40 2.47 -11.79 -16.26
CA SER A 40 1.07 -12.20 -16.22
C SER A 40 0.23 -10.99 -16.66
N ALA A 41 0.40 -10.65 -17.95
CA ALA A 41 -0.46 -9.77 -18.69
C ALA A 41 -1.78 -10.51 -18.92
N VAL A 42 -2.60 -10.60 -17.89
CA VAL A 42 -4.04 -10.80 -18.05
C VAL A 42 -4.74 -9.87 -17.07
N HIS A 43 -5.05 -8.67 -17.54
CA HIS A 43 -6.39 -8.08 -17.44
C HIS A 43 -6.49 -6.98 -18.50
N LYS A 44 -7.16 -7.32 -19.62
CA LYS A 44 -7.50 -6.39 -20.69
C LYS A 44 -8.75 -5.58 -20.31
N GLY A 45 -8.54 -4.30 -20.00
CA GLY A 45 -9.44 -3.13 -20.23
C GLY A 45 -10.85 -3.11 -19.58
N PRO A 46 -11.60 -1.98 -19.68
CA PRO A 46 -11.23 -0.64 -20.18
C PRO A 46 -11.24 0.42 -19.06
N GLY A 47 -10.59 1.56 -19.32
CA GLY A 47 -10.44 2.63 -18.35
C GLY A 47 -11.75 3.30 -17.97
N ASN A 48 -11.87 3.65 -16.69
CA ASN A 48 -12.84 4.60 -16.16
C ASN A 48 -12.09 5.44 -15.11
N GLN A 49 -12.19 6.76 -15.20
CA GLN A 49 -11.76 7.65 -14.11
C GLN A 49 -12.64 7.39 -12.89
N VAL A 50 -12.17 6.54 -11.98
CA VAL A 50 -12.85 6.30 -10.71
C VAL A 50 -12.35 7.35 -9.73
N LYS A 51 -13.12 8.44 -9.57
CA LYS A 51 -13.06 9.25 -8.35
C LYS A 51 -13.29 8.29 -7.17
N PRO A 52 -12.43 8.26 -6.14
CA PRO A 52 -12.70 7.42 -4.98
C PRO A 52 -13.96 7.96 -4.30
N ASN A 53 -15.06 7.23 -4.44
CA ASN A 53 -16.29 7.47 -3.71
C ASN A 53 -16.20 6.68 -2.39
N PHE A 54 -16.16 7.40 -1.26
CA PHE A 54 -16.08 6.80 0.07
C PHE A 54 -17.46 6.50 0.68
N SER A 55 -18.52 6.38 -0.13
CA SER A 55 -19.84 5.94 0.34
C SER A 55 -19.76 4.49 0.83
N GLY A 56 -19.53 4.31 2.14
CA GLY A 56 -19.31 3.00 2.78
C GLY A 56 -18.11 2.98 3.73
N LEU A 57 -17.34 4.06 3.84
CA LEU A 57 -16.26 4.15 4.82
C LEU A 57 -16.83 4.22 6.25
N LYS A 58 -16.86 3.08 6.94
CA LYS A 58 -17.21 3.00 8.36
C LYS A 58 -15.94 3.17 9.19
N VAL A 59 -15.78 4.32 9.81
CA VAL A 59 -14.69 4.56 10.77
C VAL A 59 -15.04 3.86 12.07
N VAL A 60 -14.18 2.97 12.53
CA VAL A 60 -14.30 2.31 13.83
C VAL A 60 -13.17 2.81 14.71
N VAL A 61 -13.54 3.43 15.84
CA VAL A 61 -12.60 3.78 16.89
C VAL A 61 -12.57 2.61 17.86
N MET A 62 -11.45 1.90 17.94
CA MET A 62 -11.23 0.81 18.90
C MET A 62 -10.30 1.30 19.99
N ASP A 63 -10.64 1.00 21.25
CA ASP A 63 -9.70 1.10 22.36
C ASP A 63 -8.59 0.05 22.19
N VAL A 64 -7.38 0.35 22.69
CA VAL A 64 -6.17 -0.45 22.50
C VAL A 64 -6.29 -1.91 22.95
N ASN A 65 -7.31 -2.25 23.75
CA ASN A 65 -7.54 -3.61 24.23
C ASN A 65 -8.84 -4.26 23.70
N SER A 66 -9.48 -3.65 22.69
CA SER A 66 -10.72 -4.18 22.11
C SER A 66 -10.39 -5.25 21.07
N VAL A 67 -10.82 -6.50 21.27
CA VAL A 67 -10.84 -7.49 20.18
C VAL A 67 -12.19 -7.40 19.47
N GLY A 68 -12.19 -7.06 18.18
CA GLY A 68 -13.40 -7.16 17.36
C GLY A 68 -13.71 -8.64 17.13
N ARG A 69 -14.76 -9.17 17.75
CA ARG A 69 -15.34 -10.45 17.39
C ARG A 69 -16.37 -10.28 16.29
#